data_AF-A0A921MX79-F1
#
_entry.id   AF-A0A921MX79-F1
#
_cell.length_a   1.000
_cell.length_b   1.000
_cell.length_c   1.000
_cell.angle_alpha   90.00
_cell.angle_beta   90.00
_cell.angle_gamma   90.00
#
_symmetry.space_group_name_H-M   'P 1'
#
loop_
_entity.id
_entity.type
_entity.pdbx_description
1 polymer ?
#
loop_
_entity_poly.entity_id
_entity_poly.type
_entity_poly.pdbx_seq_one_letter_code
_entity_poly.pdbx_strand_id
1 'polypeptide(L)'
;MPVAVYDDLHGSSMGAPTVTGTEFSLQVLEAVTVLHQRGYHRIRFVAMWAPTGLHVRMFVGRDSEVPGGHPREEFFDQIAYTSLDDADEPARNFAGTTIPAWWSAEMIADQILAAIPPIEPRADDPDYVARIQDLFEHHAAARTVPLTEDERG
;
A
#
# COMPACT_ATOMS: atom_id res chain seq x y z
N MET A 1 19.84 18.64 -43.28
CA MET A 1 19.44 18.61 -41.86
C MET A 1 20.03 17.34 -41.25
N PRO A 2 21.02 17.44 -40.35
CA PRO A 2 21.66 16.26 -39.78
C PRO A 2 20.72 15.54 -38.83
N VAL A 3 20.65 14.21 -38.98
CA VAL A 3 20.00 13.27 -38.08
C VAL A 3 20.89 13.12 -36.86
N ALA A 4 20.40 13.53 -35.68
CA ALA A 4 21.07 13.22 -34.42
C ALA A 4 20.77 11.75 -34.08
N VAL A 5 21.69 10.88 -34.48
CA VAL A 5 21.85 9.54 -33.94
C VAL A 5 22.32 9.71 -32.49
N TYR A 6 21.45 9.40 -31.53
CA TYR A 6 21.88 9.20 -30.15
C TYR A 6 22.25 7.72 -30.01
N ASP A 7 23.50 7.44 -30.32
CA ASP A 7 24.21 6.25 -29.87
C ASP A 7 25.32 6.76 -28.96
N ASP A 8 25.01 6.85 -27.66
CA ASP A 8 25.95 6.63 -26.57
C ASP A 8 25.21 6.85 -25.26
N LEU A 9 24.95 5.76 -24.53
CA LEU A 9 25.16 5.66 -23.10
C LEU A 9 25.09 4.18 -22.74
N HIS A 10 26.24 3.50 -22.83
CA HIS A 10 26.58 2.38 -21.96
C HIS A 10 26.70 2.88 -20.50
N GLY A 11 25.59 3.34 -19.93
CA GLY A 11 25.40 3.50 -18.49
C GLY A 11 24.64 2.28 -18.00
N SER A 12 25.21 1.54 -17.06
CA SER A 12 24.63 0.40 -16.34
C SER A 12 23.12 0.26 -16.51
N SER A 13 22.67 -0.79 -17.19
CA SER A 13 21.31 -1.30 -17.11
C SER A 13 21.04 -1.75 -15.67
N MET A 14 20.85 -0.81 -14.73
CA MET A 14 19.95 -1.07 -13.62
C MET A 14 18.59 -1.25 -14.30
N GLY A 15 18.13 -2.50 -14.38
CA GLY A 15 16.75 -2.77 -14.76
C GLY A 15 15.83 -1.87 -13.92
N ALA A 16 14.68 -1.49 -14.47
CA ALA A 16 13.69 -0.74 -13.70
C ALA A 16 13.50 -1.41 -12.34
N PRO A 17 13.49 -0.64 -11.22
CA PRO A 17 13.35 -1.24 -9.90
C PRO A 17 12.10 -2.11 -9.87
N THR A 18 12.21 -3.29 -9.26
CA THR A 18 11.09 -4.20 -9.04
C THR A 18 10.75 -4.24 -7.55
N VAL A 19 9.52 -4.68 -7.25
CA VAL A 19 9.01 -4.78 -5.89
C VAL A 19 8.25 -6.10 -5.74
N THR A 20 8.58 -6.86 -4.70
CA THR A 20 7.82 -8.05 -4.29
C THR A 20 6.46 -7.65 -3.68
N GLY A 21 5.53 -8.59 -3.51
CA GLY A 21 4.27 -8.32 -2.80
C GLY A 21 4.51 -7.87 -1.35
N THR A 22 5.50 -8.47 -0.70
CA THR A 22 5.94 -8.08 0.63
C THR A 22 6.44 -6.63 0.68
N GLU A 23 7.34 -6.24 -0.20
CA GLU A 23 7.87 -4.87 -0.24
C GLU A 23 6.80 -3.85 -0.63
N PHE A 24 5.89 -4.21 -1.54
CA PHE A 24 4.78 -3.34 -1.93
C PHE A 24 3.80 -3.13 -0.76
N SER A 25 3.55 -4.16 0.04
CA SER A 25 2.74 -4.05 1.26
C SER A 25 3.36 -3.05 2.25
N LEU A 26 4.70 -3.07 2.40
CA LEU A 26 5.42 -2.12 3.25
C LEU A 26 5.36 -0.70 2.69
N GLN A 27 5.48 -0.50 1.38
CA GLN A 27 5.32 0.82 0.74
C GLN A 27 3.93 1.42 0.98
N VAL A 28 2.88 0.59 0.89
CA VAL A 28 1.51 1.04 1.17
C VAL A 28 1.29 1.30 2.66
N LEU A 29 1.86 0.46 3.54
CA LEU A 29 1.79 0.72 4.98
C LEU A 29 2.51 2.03 5.36
N GLU A 30 3.68 2.31 4.78
CA GLU A 30 4.39 3.58 4.94
C GLU A 30 3.55 4.76 4.42
N ALA A 31 2.87 4.60 3.27
CA ALA A 31 1.95 5.62 2.77
C ALA A 31 0.81 5.92 3.76
N VAL A 32 0.33 4.91 4.49
CA VAL A 32 -0.67 5.09 5.54
C VAL A 32 -0.11 5.84 6.75
N THR A 33 1.14 5.61 7.15
CA THR A 33 1.78 6.41 8.21
C THR A 33 1.90 7.89 7.79
N VAL A 34 2.21 8.15 6.53
CA VAL A 34 2.21 9.52 5.95
C VAL A 34 0.81 10.15 6.02
N LEU A 35 -0.26 9.40 5.70
CA LEU A 35 -1.63 9.90 5.83
C LEU A 35 -1.98 10.25 7.29
N HIS A 36 -1.52 9.45 8.25
CA HIS A 36 -1.72 9.73 9.66
C HIS A 36 -0.98 10.99 10.11
N GLN A 37 0.27 11.19 9.67
CA GLN A 37 1.01 12.43 9.94
C GLN A 37 0.29 13.67 9.38
N ARG A 38 -0.51 13.51 8.31
CA ARG A 38 -1.37 14.56 7.73
C ARG A 38 -2.73 14.71 8.42
N GLY A 39 -3.00 13.95 9.48
CA GLY A 39 -4.22 14.03 10.29
C GLY A 39 -5.36 13.09 9.86
N TYR A 40 -5.15 12.21 8.87
CA TYR A 40 -6.15 11.24 8.41
C TYR A 40 -6.21 9.99 9.32
N HIS A 41 -6.37 10.18 10.62
CA HIS A 41 -6.27 9.11 11.62
C HIS A 41 -7.33 8.01 11.49
N ARG A 42 -8.43 8.25 10.76
CA ARG A 42 -9.47 7.23 10.49
C ARG A 42 -9.14 6.28 9.35
N ILE A 43 -8.05 6.53 8.61
CA ILE A 43 -7.61 5.58 7.60
C ILE A 43 -7.05 4.33 8.29
N ARG A 44 -7.53 3.18 7.84
CA ARG A 44 -7.15 1.85 8.29
C ARG A 44 -6.42 1.11 7.19
N PHE A 45 -5.54 0.22 7.61
CA PHE A 45 -4.78 -0.69 6.77
C PHE A 45 -5.00 -2.10 7.28
N VAL A 46 -5.31 -3.02 6.37
CA VAL A 46 -5.45 -4.45 6.67
C VAL A 46 -4.76 -5.23 5.56
N ALA A 47 -3.92 -6.20 5.94
CA ALA A 47 -3.37 -7.20 5.04
C ALA A 47 -3.67 -8.59 5.60
N MET A 48 -4.19 -9.50 4.79
CA MET A 48 -4.54 -10.85 5.23
C MET A 48 -4.24 -11.87 4.15
N TRP A 49 -3.99 -13.11 4.55
CA TRP A 49 -3.89 -14.19 3.57
C TRP A 49 -5.24 -14.45 2.92
N ALA A 50 -5.23 -14.70 1.61
CA ALA A 50 -6.39 -15.27 0.95
C ALA A 50 -6.66 -16.68 1.50
N PRO A 51 -7.91 -17.19 1.43
CA PRO A 51 -8.25 -18.54 1.93
C PRO A 51 -7.40 -19.67 1.34
N THR A 52 -6.89 -19.48 0.13
CA THR A 52 -5.98 -20.41 -0.55
C THR A 52 -4.55 -20.43 0.01
N GLY A 53 -4.15 -19.39 0.77
CA GLY A 53 -2.80 -19.19 1.27
C GLY A 53 -1.76 -18.76 0.22
N LEU A 54 -2.18 -18.54 -1.03
CA LEU A 54 -1.26 -18.30 -2.16
C LEU A 54 -0.98 -16.82 -2.48
N HIS A 55 -1.79 -15.92 -1.94
CA HIS A 55 -1.64 -14.47 -2.13
C HIS A 55 -2.13 -13.73 -0.90
N VAL A 56 -1.60 -12.52 -0.70
CA VAL A 56 -2.06 -11.56 0.30
C VAL A 56 -3.13 -10.68 -0.32
N ARG A 57 -4.18 -10.38 0.44
CA ARG A 57 -5.16 -9.34 0.12
C ARG A 57 -4.89 -8.15 1.03
N MET A 58 -4.83 -6.97 0.42
CA MET A 58 -4.56 -5.73 1.12
C MET A 58 -5.70 -4.74 0.88
N PHE A 59 -6.11 -4.07 1.95
CA PHE A 59 -7.22 -3.13 1.98
C PHE A 59 -6.81 -1.86 2.73
N VAL A 60 -7.17 -0.71 2.18
CA VAL A 60 -7.01 0.61 2.80
C VAL A 60 -8.32 1.37 2.64
N GLY A 61 -8.88 1.83 3.75
CA GLY A 61 -10.19 2.50 3.78
C GLY A 61 -10.40 3.23 5.09
N ARG A 62 -11.61 3.70 5.38
CA ARG A 62 -11.90 4.30 6.69
C ARG A 62 -12.22 3.21 7.70
N ASP A 63 -12.27 3.60 8.96
CA ASP A 63 -12.59 2.73 10.10
C ASP A 63 -13.94 2.04 9.98
N SER A 64 -14.94 2.71 9.40
CA SER A 64 -16.27 2.13 9.16
C SER A 64 -16.27 1.04 8.09
N GLU A 65 -15.43 1.16 7.06
CA GLU A 65 -15.39 0.20 5.94
C GLU A 65 -14.36 -0.92 6.17
N VAL A 66 -13.29 -0.63 6.92
CA VAL A 66 -12.18 -1.54 7.19
C VAL A 66 -11.92 -1.60 8.71
N PRO A 67 -12.76 -2.30 9.49
CA PRO A 67 -12.67 -2.31 10.96
C PRO A 67 -11.54 -3.19 11.52
N GLY A 68 -10.61 -3.69 10.68
CA GLY A 68 -9.51 -4.56 11.10
C GLY A 68 -9.59 -6.01 10.61
N GLY A 69 -10.51 -6.32 9.69
CA GLY A 69 -10.64 -7.64 9.06
C GLY A 69 -11.06 -7.52 7.59
N HIS A 70 -11.51 -8.64 7.00
CA HIS A 70 -11.98 -8.64 5.61
C HIS A 70 -13.19 -7.68 5.46
N PRO A 71 -13.09 -6.62 4.63
CA PRO A 71 -14.19 -5.70 4.42
C PRO A 71 -15.40 -6.42 3.80
N ARG A 72 -16.61 -5.94 4.07
CA ARG A 72 -17.81 -6.46 3.39
C ARG A 72 -17.79 -6.02 1.92
N GLU A 73 -18.32 -6.85 1.02
CA GLU A 73 -18.36 -6.57 -0.42
C GLU A 73 -19.04 -5.23 -0.75
N GLU A 74 -20.05 -4.83 0.02
CA GLU A 74 -20.76 -3.55 -0.12
C GLU A 74 -19.86 -2.30 0.06
N PHE A 75 -18.69 -2.46 0.67
CA PHE A 75 -17.72 -1.38 0.87
C PHE A 75 -16.60 -1.37 -0.17
N PHE A 76 -16.57 -2.29 -1.15
CA PHE A 76 -15.45 -2.39 -2.08
C PHE A 76 -15.31 -1.17 -3.00
N ASP A 77 -16.40 -0.46 -3.27
CA ASP A 77 -16.38 0.81 -4.01
C ASP A 77 -15.92 2.01 -3.14
N GLN A 78 -15.67 1.78 -1.86
CA GLN A 78 -15.33 2.81 -0.87
C GLN A 78 -13.91 2.63 -0.29
N ILE A 79 -13.18 1.61 -0.72
CA ILE A 79 -11.86 1.24 -0.22
C ILE A 79 -10.88 1.03 -1.38
N ALA A 80 -9.61 1.29 -1.12
CA ALA A 80 -8.52 0.90 -2.00
C ALA A 80 -8.09 -0.53 -1.67
N TYR A 81 -8.05 -1.43 -2.65
CA TYR A 81 -7.65 -2.81 -2.42
C TYR A 81 -6.84 -3.41 -3.58
N THR A 82 -6.12 -4.49 -3.28
CA THR A 82 -5.44 -5.33 -4.27
C THR A 82 -5.15 -6.74 -3.74
N SER A 83 -4.72 -7.62 -4.63
CA SER A 83 -4.17 -8.94 -4.32
C SER A 83 -2.70 -8.99 -4.75
N LEU A 84 -1.84 -9.51 -3.88
CA LEU A 84 -0.40 -9.53 -4.03
C LEU A 84 0.10 -10.97 -3.99
N ASP A 85 0.77 -11.38 -5.06
CA ASP A 85 1.72 -12.48 -5.03
C ASP A 85 3.10 -11.95 -4.63
N ASP A 86 4.07 -12.85 -4.43
CA ASP A 86 5.46 -12.48 -4.11
C ASP A 86 6.37 -12.38 -5.35
N ALA A 87 5.81 -12.26 -6.56
CA ALA A 87 6.62 -12.07 -7.77
C ALA A 87 7.36 -10.72 -7.76
N ASP A 88 8.51 -10.64 -8.40
CA ASP A 88 9.18 -9.36 -8.63
C ASP A 88 8.51 -8.63 -9.81
N GLU A 89 7.84 -7.50 -9.53
CA GLU A 89 7.15 -6.73 -10.57
C GLU A 89 7.64 -5.26 -10.59
N PRO A 90 7.83 -4.65 -11.78
CA PRO A 90 8.22 -3.24 -11.87
C PRO A 90 7.11 -2.26 -11.46
N ALA A 91 5.87 -2.74 -11.41
CA ALA A 91 4.70 -2.00 -10.96
C ALA A 91 3.60 -2.97 -10.52
N ARG A 92 2.76 -2.54 -9.58
CA ARG A 92 1.63 -3.33 -9.07
C ARG A 92 0.33 -2.53 -9.13
N ASN A 93 -0.78 -3.20 -9.38
CA ASN A 93 -2.09 -2.53 -9.40
C ASN A 93 -2.60 -2.34 -7.97
N PHE A 94 -3.14 -1.17 -7.68
CA PHE A 94 -3.77 -0.85 -6.41
C PHE A 94 -4.92 0.13 -6.65
N ALA A 95 -6.13 -0.27 -6.24
CA ALA A 95 -7.37 0.49 -6.48
C ALA A 95 -7.54 0.94 -7.95
N GLY A 96 -7.30 0.01 -8.89
CA GLY A 96 -7.42 0.28 -10.33
C GLY A 96 -6.31 1.14 -10.94
N THR A 97 -5.31 1.55 -10.15
CA THR A 97 -4.16 2.34 -10.62
C THR A 97 -2.88 1.52 -10.55
N THR A 98 -2.08 1.57 -11.61
CA THR A 98 -0.76 0.94 -11.63
C THR A 98 0.24 1.82 -10.87
N ILE A 99 0.77 1.30 -9.77
CA ILE A 99 1.79 1.95 -8.93
C ILE A 99 3.17 1.37 -9.27
N PRO A 100 4.06 2.15 -9.90
CA PRO A 100 5.45 1.78 -10.13
C PRO A 100 6.23 1.59 -8.83
N ALA A 101 7.21 0.67 -8.85
CA ALA A 101 8.04 0.35 -7.69
C ALA A 101 8.86 1.54 -7.12
N TRP A 102 9.11 2.57 -7.95
CA TRP A 102 9.87 3.76 -7.57
C TRP A 102 9.03 4.88 -6.94
N TRP A 103 7.70 4.72 -6.86
CA TRP A 103 6.84 5.70 -6.20
C TRP A 103 7.19 5.83 -4.72
N SER A 104 7.19 7.07 -4.21
CA SER A 104 7.39 7.31 -2.78
C SER A 104 6.11 7.08 -2.00
N ALA A 105 6.24 6.92 -0.68
CA ALA A 105 5.11 6.79 0.23
C ALA A 105 4.14 7.99 0.12
N GLU A 106 4.63 9.21 -0.10
CA GLU A 106 3.79 10.40 -0.31
C GLU A 106 2.95 10.31 -1.58
N MET A 107 3.52 9.83 -2.68
CA MET A 107 2.79 9.67 -3.94
C MET A 107 1.71 8.60 -3.82
N ILE A 108 2.02 7.49 -3.13
CA ILE A 108 1.07 6.43 -2.84
C ILE A 108 -0.04 6.94 -1.89
N ALA A 109 0.31 7.77 -0.90
CA ALA A 109 -0.65 8.38 0.02
C ALA A 109 -1.65 9.28 -0.73
N ASP A 110 -1.17 10.10 -1.65
CA ASP A 110 -2.02 10.93 -2.50
C ASP A 110 -2.94 10.07 -3.39
N GLN A 111 -2.41 8.97 -3.92
CA GLN A 111 -3.18 8.01 -4.72
C GLN A 111 -4.26 7.30 -3.88
N ILE A 112 -3.97 6.93 -2.63
CA ILE A 112 -4.96 6.36 -1.71
C ILE A 112 -6.13 7.33 -1.52
N LEU A 113 -5.84 8.60 -1.24
CA LEU A 113 -6.87 9.62 -1.04
C LEU A 113 -7.70 9.88 -2.31
N ALA A 114 -7.08 9.79 -3.48
CA ALA A 114 -7.78 9.91 -4.76
C ALA A 114 -8.68 8.70 -5.07
N ALA A 115 -8.33 7.52 -4.53
CA ALA A 115 -9.01 6.25 -4.80
C ALA A 115 -10.21 5.97 -3.88
N ILE A 116 -10.35 6.68 -2.75
CA ILE A 116 -11.43 6.47 -1.79
C ILE A 116 -12.37 7.69 -1.73
N PRO A 117 -13.60 7.55 -1.22
CA PRO A 117 -14.50 8.67 -1.06
C PRO A 117 -13.88 9.78 -0.17
N PRO A 118 -14.13 11.07 -0.47
CA PRO A 118 -13.49 12.19 0.21
C PRO A 118 -13.63 12.15 1.74
N ILE A 119 -12.52 12.32 2.45
CA ILE A 119 -12.43 12.28 3.90
C ILE A 119 -11.72 13.52 4.42
N GLU A 120 -12.13 14.02 5.58
CA GLU A 120 -11.50 15.16 6.24
C GLU A 120 -10.44 14.68 7.24
N PRO A 121 -9.28 15.37 7.36
CA PRO A 121 -8.34 15.12 8.44
C PRO A 121 -8.94 15.57 9.77
N ARG A 122 -8.91 14.69 10.77
CA ARG A 122 -9.52 14.93 12.10
C ARG A 122 -8.58 14.76 13.27
N ALA A 123 -7.45 14.06 13.07
CA ALA A 123 -6.46 13.78 14.11
C ALA A 123 -7.07 13.21 15.41
N ASP A 124 -8.09 12.35 15.30
CA ASP A 124 -8.96 11.95 16.41
C ASP A 124 -8.62 10.59 17.04
N ASP A 125 -7.65 9.87 16.48
CA ASP A 125 -7.23 8.54 16.96
C ASP A 125 -5.69 8.39 17.01
N PRO A 126 -5.01 9.10 17.92
CA PRO A 126 -3.55 9.07 18.02
C PRO A 126 -2.99 7.71 18.47
N ASP A 127 -3.77 6.92 19.21
CA ASP A 127 -3.37 5.59 19.68
C ASP A 127 -3.23 4.62 18.50
N TYR A 128 -4.17 4.65 17.54
CA TYR A 128 -4.06 3.88 16.32
C TYR A 128 -2.84 4.29 15.49
N VAL A 129 -2.55 5.59 15.40
CA VAL A 129 -1.38 6.10 14.67
C VAL A 129 -0.08 5.56 15.26
N ALA A 130 0.08 5.62 16.59
CA ALA A 130 1.25 5.07 17.27
C ALA A 130 1.41 3.57 16.98
N ARG A 131 0.31 2.81 17.09
CA ARG A 131 0.32 1.37 16.80
C ARG A 131 0.69 1.04 15.36
N ILE A 132 0.19 1.80 14.38
CA ILE A 132 0.52 1.58 12.97
C ILE A 132 1.96 1.97 12.65
N GLN A 133 2.49 3.02 13.29
CA GLN A 133 3.90 3.36 13.19
C GLN A 133 4.79 2.23 13.73
N ASP A 134 4.48 1.71 14.91
CA ASP A 134 5.23 0.58 15.50
C ASP A 134 5.14 -0.67 14.62
N LEU A 135 3.96 -0.95 14.06
CA LEU A 135 3.75 -2.07 13.15
C LEU A 135 4.61 -1.92 11.88
N PHE A 136 4.64 -0.72 11.29
CA PHE A 136 5.48 -0.43 10.13
C PHE A 136 6.95 -0.65 10.43
N GLU A 137 7.47 -0.06 11.51
CA GLU A 137 8.87 -0.17 11.89
C GLU A 137 9.29 -1.63 12.13
N HIS A 138 8.44 -2.40 12.81
CA HIS A 138 8.67 -3.82 13.05
C HIS A 138 8.77 -4.63 11.75
N HIS A 139 7.77 -4.49 10.87
CA HIS A 139 7.69 -5.28 9.65
C HIS A 139 8.70 -4.84 8.59
N ALA A 140 9.03 -3.54 8.52
CA ALA A 140 10.09 -3.03 7.68
C ALA A 140 11.45 -3.60 8.07
N ALA A 141 11.78 -3.62 9.38
CA ALA A 141 13.01 -4.20 9.88
C ALA A 141 13.11 -5.72 9.60
N ALA A 142 11.98 -6.43 9.70
CA ALA A 142 11.91 -7.87 9.46
C ALA A 142 11.77 -8.23 7.96
N ARG A 143 11.48 -7.27 7.08
CA ARG A 143 11.03 -7.48 5.69
C ARG A 143 9.92 -8.52 5.57
N THR A 144 8.85 -8.33 6.34
CA THR A 144 7.69 -9.22 6.38
C THR A 144 6.40 -8.44 6.11
N VAL A 145 5.32 -9.16 5.83
CA VAL A 145 3.99 -8.56 5.64
C VAL A 145 3.31 -8.32 7.00
N PRO A 146 2.73 -7.13 7.22
CA PRO A 146 1.92 -6.78 8.40
C PRO A 146 0.55 -7.47 8.37
N LEU A 147 0.55 -8.79 8.45
CA LEU A 147 -0.66 -9.59 8.39
C LEU A 147 -1.48 -9.38 9.66
N THR A 148 -2.73 -8.96 9.50
CA THR A 148 -3.76 -9.15 10.52
C THR A 148 -3.98 -10.64 10.69
N GLU A 149 -3.87 -11.15 11.91
CA GLU A 149 -4.26 -12.53 12.22
C GLU A 149 -5.73 -12.70 11.79
N ASP A 150 -6.02 -13.73 10.98
CA ASP A 150 -7.39 -14.20 10.85
C ASP A 150 -7.88 -14.40 12.28
N GLU A 151 -8.89 -13.65 12.72
CA GLU A 151 -9.77 -14.14 13.77
C GLU A 151 -10.43 -15.39 13.18
N ARG A 152 -9.72 -16.52 13.28
CA ARG A 152 -10.27 -17.86 13.15
C ARG A 152 -11.25 -18.03 14.32
N GLY A 153 -12.45 -17.50 14.13
CA GLY A 153 -13.65 -17.95 14.83
C GLY A 153 -13.99 -19.37 14.44
#